data_AF-A0A0B8QV82-F1
#
_entry.id   AF-A0A0B8QV82-F1
#
_cell.length_a   1.000
_cell.length_b   1.000
_cell.length_c   1.000
_cell.angle_alpha   90.00
_cell.angle_beta   90.00
_cell.angle_gamma   90.00
#
_symmetry.space_group_name_H-M   'P 1'
#
loop_
_entity.id
_entity.type
_entity.pdbx_description
1 polymer ?
#
loop_
_entity_poly.entity_id
_entity_poly.type
_entity_poly.pdbx_seq_one_letter_code
_entity_poly.pdbx_strand_id
1 'polypeptide(L)'
;MSENYQRVELKLDDVQVGDLSVDKGLHLIRLQLDTPDRYEGDANYWRRGVELNASELDADREIDLKVRVDLPVSKVTAGDHEIRMKWSINCG
;
A
#
# COMPACT_ATOMS: atom_id res chain seq x y z
N MET A 1 -6.29 0.22 33.59
CA MET A 1 -5.60 1.28 32.83
C MET A 1 -6.07 1.10 31.41
N SER A 2 -6.85 2.04 30.86
CA SER A 2 -7.19 2.00 29.44
C SER A 2 -5.91 2.35 28.69
N GLU A 3 -5.30 1.38 28.02
CA GLU A 3 -4.32 1.69 26.98
C GLU A 3 -5.00 2.64 26.01
N ASN A 4 -4.39 3.81 25.78
CA ASN A 4 -4.92 4.80 24.84
C ASN A 4 -4.87 4.17 23.45
N TYR A 5 -5.98 3.57 23.03
CA TYR A 5 -6.18 3.11 21.67
C TYR A 5 -6.17 4.35 20.77
N GLN A 6 -5.07 4.52 20.04
CA GLN A 6 -4.94 5.53 19.00
C GLN A 6 -4.99 4.79 17.68
N ARG A 7 -6.02 5.08 16.88
CA ARG A 7 -6.23 4.38 15.62
C ARG A 7 -5.39 5.03 14.53
N VAL A 8 -4.70 4.22 13.74
CA VAL A 8 -4.04 4.64 12.50
C VAL A 8 -4.62 3.83 11.35
N GLU A 9 -5.27 4.51 10.41
CA GLU A 9 -5.78 3.90 9.18
C GLU A 9 -4.88 4.30 8.02
N LEU A 10 -4.27 3.32 7.35
CA LEU A 10 -3.54 3.52 6.10
C LEU A 10 -4.39 3.01 4.94
N LYS A 11 -4.60 3.85 3.93
CA LYS A 11 -5.44 3.51 2.77
C LYS A 11 -4.84 3.99 1.46
N LEU A 12 -4.91 3.14 0.45
CA LEU A 12 -4.58 3.49 -0.93
C LEU A 12 -5.81 4.14 -1.59
N ASP A 13 -5.75 5.44 -1.83
CA ASP A 13 -6.86 6.19 -2.44
C ASP A 13 -6.91 6.01 -3.95
N ASP A 14 -5.75 6.09 -4.60
CA ASP A 14 -5.64 6.02 -6.05
C ASP A 14 -4.31 5.38 -6.46
N VAL A 15 -4.34 4.70 -7.60
CA VAL A 15 -3.17 4.14 -8.25
C VAL A 15 -3.32 4.25 -9.75
N GLN A 16 -2.33 4.88 -10.37
CA GLN A 16 -2.26 5.09 -11.81
C GLN A 16 -1.00 4.42 -12.31
N VAL A 17 -1.14 3.63 -13.37
CA VAL A 17 -0.05 2.88 -13.98
C VAL A 17 -0.06 3.22 -15.46
N GLY A 18 0.73 4.23 -15.87
CA GLY A 18 0.80 4.85 -17.21
C GLY A 18 -0.04 4.21 -18.34
N ASP A 19 0.62 3.68 -19.36
CA ASP A 19 0.01 3.10 -20.57
C ASP A 19 -0.75 1.77 -20.34
N LEU A 20 -0.90 1.34 -19.07
CA LEU A 20 -1.58 0.12 -18.72
C LEU A 20 -3.01 0.45 -18.28
N SER A 21 -4.00 -0.17 -18.92
CA SER A 21 -5.39 -0.11 -18.44
C SER A 21 -5.43 -0.51 -16.96
N VAL A 22 -5.95 0.37 -16.11
CA VAL A 22 -5.90 0.28 -14.63
C VAL A 22 -6.25 -1.13 -14.14
N ASP A 23 -7.33 -1.74 -14.63
CA ASP A 23 -7.76 -3.10 -14.21
C ASP A 23 -6.71 -4.20 -14.43
N LYS A 24 -5.89 -4.10 -15.49
CA LYS A 24 -4.81 -5.06 -15.75
C LYS A 24 -3.54 -4.75 -14.94
N GLY A 25 -3.32 -3.49 -14.59
CA GLY A 25 -2.15 -3.03 -13.83
C GLY A 25 -2.25 -3.33 -12.32
N LEU A 26 -3.46 -3.32 -11.75
CA LEU A 26 -3.68 -3.50 -10.31
C LEU A 26 -3.19 -4.87 -9.80
N HIS A 27 -3.37 -5.93 -10.57
CA HIS A 27 -2.92 -7.28 -10.20
C HIS A 27 -1.40 -7.46 -10.20
N LEU A 28 -0.68 -6.53 -10.83
CA LEU A 28 0.79 -6.55 -10.92
C LEU A 28 1.44 -5.83 -9.73
N ILE A 29 0.66 -5.04 -8.99
CA ILE A 29 1.15 -4.28 -7.85
C ILE A 29 0.82 -5.06 -6.58
N ARG A 30 1.87 -5.54 -5.91
CA ARG A 30 1.84 -6.10 -4.57
C ARG A 30 2.43 -5.11 -3.60
N LEU A 31 1.78 -4.99 -2.45
CA LEU A 31 2.07 -4.01 -1.43
C LEU A 31 2.19 -4.76 -0.10
N GLN A 32 3.17 -4.36 0.70
CA GLN A 32 3.46 -4.94 1.99
C GLN A 32 3.67 -3.83 3.02
N LEU A 33 2.96 -3.92 4.16
CA LEU A 33 3.30 -3.20 5.38
C LEU A 33 4.15 -4.12 6.23
N ASP A 34 5.29 -3.61 6.68
CA ASP A 34 5.98 -4.21 7.80
C ASP A 34 5.76 -3.34 9.04
N THR A 35 5.04 -3.89 10.01
CA THR A 35 5.02 -3.45 11.41
C THR A 35 5.52 -4.66 12.25
N PRO A 36 5.30 -4.78 13.58
CA PRO A 36 5.45 -6.05 14.28
C PRO A 36 4.67 -7.20 13.61
N ASP A 37 3.53 -6.89 12.99
CA ASP A 37 2.80 -7.78 12.10
C ASP A 37 3.07 -7.44 10.64
N ARG A 38 2.91 -8.43 9.75
CA ARG A 38 3.06 -8.23 8.30
C ARG A 38 1.71 -8.27 7.61
N TYR A 39 1.41 -7.22 6.85
CA TYR A 39 0.22 -7.13 6.01
C TYR A 39 0.64 -7.15 4.54
N GLU A 40 0.12 -8.08 3.75
CA GLU A 40 0.42 -8.20 2.32
C GLU A 40 -0.87 -8.24 1.49
N GLY A 41 -0.86 -7.59 0.33
CA GLY A 41 -2.04 -7.53 -0.52
C GLY A 41 -1.78 -6.92 -1.90
N ASP A 42 -2.77 -7.03 -2.80
CA ASP A 42 -2.79 -6.26 -4.05
C ASP A 42 -3.44 -4.89 -3.84
N ALA A 43 -3.36 -4.02 -4.85
CA ALA A 43 -3.94 -2.68 -4.76
C ALA A 43 -5.43 -2.65 -4.37
N ASN A 44 -6.23 -3.68 -4.68
CA ASN A 44 -7.64 -3.73 -4.28
C ASN A 44 -7.80 -4.01 -2.78
N TYR A 45 -6.96 -4.88 -2.21
CA TYR A 45 -6.89 -5.06 -0.76
C TYR A 45 -6.58 -3.73 -0.07
N TRP A 46 -5.57 -3.01 -0.53
CA TRP A 46 -5.11 -1.76 0.08
C TRP A 46 -6.06 -0.57 -0.10
N ARG A 47 -6.91 -0.59 -1.13
CA ARG A 47 -8.03 0.37 -1.29
C ARG A 47 -9.09 0.23 -0.20
N ARG A 48 -9.18 -0.93 0.47
CA ARG A 48 -10.09 -1.11 1.62
C ARG A 48 -9.52 -0.51 2.90
N GLY A 49 -8.22 -0.27 2.95
CA GLY A 49 -7.51 0.23 4.11
C GLY A 49 -7.04 -0.88 5.06
N VAL A 50 -6.01 -0.58 5.83
CA VAL A 50 -5.52 -1.37 6.96
C VAL A 50 -5.61 -0.49 8.20
N GLU A 51 -6.27 -1.01 9.23
CA GLU A 51 -6.38 -0.35 10.53
C GLU A 51 -5.33 -0.95 11.48
N LEU A 52 -4.57 -0.07 12.12
CA LEU A 52 -3.53 -0.39 13.09
C LEU A 52 -3.81 0.37 14.39
N ASN A 53 -3.37 -0.20 15.50
CA ASN A 53 -3.21 0.57 16.73
C ASN A 53 -1.84 1.26 16.73
N ALA A 54 -1.75 2.52 17.15
CA ALA A 54 -0.49 3.24 17.25
C ALA A 54 0.51 2.56 18.20
N SER A 55 0.03 1.74 19.14
CA SER A 55 0.91 0.91 19.98
C SER A 55 1.55 -0.25 19.24
N GLU A 56 1.02 -0.63 18.07
CA GLU A 56 1.57 -1.65 17.18
C GLU A 56 2.55 -1.06 16.18
N LEU A 57 2.79 0.26 16.16
CA LEU A 57 3.90 0.82 15.40
C LEU A 57 5.20 0.57 16.15
N ASP A 58 6.33 0.55 15.43
CA ASP A 58 7.62 0.31 16.05
C ASP A 58 8.00 1.44 17.05
N ALA A 59 9.16 1.32 17.70
CA ALA A 59 9.59 2.30 18.71
C ALA A 59 9.67 3.73 18.18
N ASP A 60 9.93 3.90 16.88
CA ASP A 60 10.04 5.18 16.19
C ASP A 60 8.71 5.62 15.54
N ARG A 61 7.66 4.77 15.66
CA ARG A 61 6.33 4.91 15.06
C ARG A 61 6.39 5.02 13.54
N GLU A 62 7.35 4.35 12.93
CA GLU A 62 7.51 4.34 11.49
C GLU A 62 6.61 3.27 10.85
N ILE A 63 6.20 3.52 9.61
CA ILE A 63 5.43 2.60 8.78
C ILE A 63 6.23 2.35 7.51
N ASP A 64 6.76 1.14 7.38
CA ASP A 64 7.48 0.72 6.18
C ASP A 64 6.51 0.12 5.17
N LEU A 65 6.27 0.87 4.09
CA LEU A 65 5.50 0.41 2.95
C LEU A 65 6.44 -0.04 1.82
N LYS A 66 6.41 -1.34 1.51
CA LYS A 66 7.13 -1.95 0.40
C LYS A 66 6.20 -2.15 -0.78
N VAL A 67 6.68 -1.75 -1.96
CA VAL A 67 5.96 -1.93 -3.23
C VAL A 67 6.75 -2.88 -4.12
N ARG A 68 6.09 -3.95 -4.56
CA ARG A 68 6.59 -4.86 -5.59
C ARG A 68 5.70 -4.75 -6.82
N VAL A 69 6.32 -4.50 -7.97
CA VAL A 69 5.62 -4.42 -9.25
C VAL A 69 6.11 -5.55 -10.15
N ASP A 70 5.29 -6.56 -10.33
CA ASP A 70 5.59 -7.69 -11.22
C ASP A 70 5.15 -7.32 -12.65
N LEU A 71 6.05 -6.70 -13.42
CA LEU A 71 5.83 -6.37 -14.82
C LEU A 71 6.27 -7.52 -15.74
N PRO A 72 5.36 -8.34 -16.29
CA PRO A 72 5.75 -9.39 -17.22
C PRO A 72 6.24 -8.77 -18.53
N VAL A 73 7.45 -9.13 -18.93
CA VAL A 73 8.16 -8.61 -20.13
C VAL A 73 7.30 -8.66 -21.40
N SER A 74 6.41 -9.65 -21.52
CA SER A 74 5.48 -9.78 -22.66
C SER A 74 4.37 -8.72 -22.74
N LYS A 75 4.08 -7.99 -21.65
CA LYS A 75 2.95 -7.05 -21.56
C LYS A 75 3.40 -5.59 -21.44
N VAL A 76 4.70 -5.34 -21.35
CA VAL A 76 5.25 -4.00 -21.16
C VAL A 76 5.95 -3.57 -22.43
N THR A 77 5.47 -2.49 -23.03
CA THR A 77 6.11 -1.84 -24.17
C THR A 77 7.43 -1.20 -23.75
N ALA A 78 8.40 -1.15 -24.66
CA ALA A 78 9.64 -0.43 -24.40
C ALA A 78 9.34 1.07 -24.18
N GLY A 79 10.00 1.68 -23.19
CA GLY A 79 9.81 3.08 -22.83
C GLY A 79 9.77 3.32 -21.32
N ASP A 80 9.51 4.56 -20.93
CA ASP A 80 9.38 4.97 -19.54
C ASP A 80 7.98 4.61 -19.02
N HIS A 81 7.92 3.96 -17.85
CA HIS A 81 6.68 3.61 -17.19
C HIS A 81 6.57 4.35 -15.87
N GLU A 82 5.47 5.07 -15.68
CA GLU A 82 5.21 5.79 -14.45
C GLU A 82 4.12 5.11 -13.62
N ILE A 83 4.41 4.95 -12.32
CA ILE A 83 3.44 4.47 -11.34
C ILE A 83 3.25 5.56 -10.31
N ARG A 84 2.02 6.07 -10.21
CA ARG A 84 1.63 7.06 -9.22
C ARG A 84 0.68 6.42 -8.21
N MET A 85 0.97 6.57 -6.93
CA MET A 85 0.12 6.08 -5.84
C MET A 85 -0.22 7.24 -4.92
N LYS A 86 -1.50 7.36 -4.57
CA LYS A 86 -1.99 8.32 -3.59
C LYS A 86 -2.44 7.58 -2.34
N TRP A 87 -1.90 7.99 -1.20
CA TRP A 87 -2.16 7.39 0.10
C TRP A 87 -2.77 8.40 1.06
N SER A 88 -3.65 7.94 1.93
CA SER A 88 -4.16 8.68 3.08
C SER A 88 -3.78 7.97 4.38
N ILE A 89 -3.40 8.75 5.38
CA ILE A 89 -3.21 8.28 6.76
C ILE A 89 -4.18 9.07 7.64
N ASN A 90 -5.08 8.35 8.33
CA ASN A 90 -6.01 8.94 9.29
C ASN A 90 -5.65 8.52 10.71
N CYS A 91 -5.38 9.49 11.59
CA CYS A 91 -5.08 9.24 13.00
C CYS A 91 -6.25 9.71 13.87
N GLY A 92 -6.72 8.86 14.78
CA GLY A 92 -7.87 9.11 15.66
C GLY A 92 -7.65 8.69 17.10
#